data_AF-A0A721PN50-F1
#
_entry.id   AF-A0A721PN50-F1
#
_cell.length_a   1.000
_cell.length_b   1.000
_cell.length_c   1.000
_cell.angle_alpha   90.00
_cell.angle_beta   90.00
_cell.angle_gamma   90.00
#
_symmetry.space_group_name_H-M   'P 1'
#
loop_
_entity.id
_entity.type
_entity.pdbx_description
1 polymer ?
#
loop_
_entity_poly.entity_id
_entity_poly.type
_entity_poly.pdbx_seq_one_letter_code
_entity_poly.pdbx_strand_id
1 'polypeptide(L)' 'MSVIVKFNSAEVHPEEAFEERSFLIVNQDRDYLVGKPLFDADRRFLCFMTSAGPVHQSEYVTWALLPTL' A
#
# COMPACT_ATOMS: atom_id res chain seq x y z
N MET A 1 -6.86 19.44 -13.56
CA MET A 1 -5.76 19.37 -12.57
C MET A 1 -5.30 17.92 -12.53
N SER A 2 -4.08 17.63 -12.96
CA SER A 2 -3.58 16.24 -13.00
C SER A 2 -2.82 15.98 -11.70
N VAL A 3 -3.23 14.95 -10.96
CA VAL A 3 -2.51 14.55 -9.75
C VAL A 3 -1.47 13.50 -10.14
N ILE A 4 -0.20 13.81 -9.88
CA ILE A 4 0.91 12.87 -10.12
C ILE A 4 1.03 11.99 -8.87
N VAL A 5 0.77 10.70 -9.05
CA VAL A 5 0.91 9.69 -8.01
C VAL A 5 2.30 9.05 -8.13
N LYS A 6 3.08 9.06 -7.04
CA LYS A 6 4.42 8.44 -6.99
C LYS A 6 4.33 7.02 -6.45
N PHE A 7 4.86 6.07 -7.21
CA PHE A 7 4.96 4.67 -6.81
C PHE A 7 6.29 4.39 -6.12
N ASN A 8 6.22 3.62 -5.04
CA ASN A 8 7.35 3.01 -4.36
C ASN A 8 7.40 1.52 -4.68
N SER A 9 8.59 0.93 -4.65
CA SER A 9 8.77 -0.51 -4.83
C SER A 9 8.33 -1.28 -3.59
N ALA A 10 8.16 -2.59 -3.72
CA ALA A 10 7.70 -3.44 -2.62
C ALA A 10 8.65 -3.44 -1.42
N GLU A 11 9.95 -3.22 -1.63
CA GLU A 11 10.98 -3.13 -0.58
C GLU A 11 10.85 -1.89 0.31
N VAL A 12 10.16 -0.85 -0.18
CA VAL A 12 9.87 0.36 0.60
C VAL A 12 8.59 0.13 1.38
N HIS A 13 8.63 0.33 2.70
CA HIS A 13 7.46 0.19 3.57
C HIS A 13 6.74 1.53 3.77
N PRO A 14 5.40 1.53 3.89
CA PRO A 14 4.67 2.71 4.31
C PRO A 14 5.05 3.08 5.75
N GLU A 15 5.05 4.38 6.06
CA GLU A 15 5.32 4.89 7.40
C GLU A 15 4.13 4.62 8.33
N GLU A 16 4.41 4.43 9.63
CA GLU A 16 3.39 4.20 10.67
C GLU A 16 2.30 5.29 10.67
N ALA A 17 2.68 6.54 10.42
CA ALA A 17 1.76 7.68 10.35
C ALA A 17 0.72 7.57 9.22
N PHE A 18 0.80 6.52 8.39
CA PHE A 18 -0.09 6.28 7.27
C PHE A 18 -1.15 5.20 7.50
N GLU A 19 -1.32 4.69 8.72
CA GLU A 19 -2.30 3.64 9.08
C GLU A 19 -3.71 3.90 8.52
N GLU A 20 -4.17 5.15 8.54
CA GLU A 20 -5.50 5.52 8.04
C GLU A 20 -5.54 5.93 6.56
N ARG A 21 -4.39 5.96 5.88
CA ARG A 21 -4.29 6.40 4.50
C ARG A 21 -4.53 5.26 3.52
N SER A 22 -5.06 5.60 2.36
CA SER A 22 -5.33 4.64 1.29
C SER A 22 -4.19 4.60 0.29
N PHE A 23 -3.85 3.41 -0.15
CA PHE A 23 -2.77 3.16 -1.09
C PHE A 23 -3.30 2.38 -2.29
N LEU A 24 -2.84 2.76 -3.48
CA LEU A 24 -2.95 1.95 -4.68
C LEU A 24 -1.81 0.94 -4.68
N ILE A 25 -2.12 -0.34 -4.76
CA ILE A 25 -1.17 -1.46 -4.71
C ILE A 25 -1.25 -2.17 -6.06
N VAL A 26 -0.12 -2.39 -6.71
CA VAL A 26 -0.05 -3.14 -7.98
C VAL A 26 0.53 -4.52 -7.70
N ASN A 27 -0.26 -5.56 -7.94
CA ASN A 27 0.13 -6.93 -7.67
C ASN A 27 1.10 -7.48 -8.74
N GLN A 28 1.57 -8.72 -8.55
CA GLN A 28 2.48 -9.37 -9.50
C GLN A 28 1.86 -9.64 -10.89
N ASP A 29 0.55 -9.81 -10.96
CA ASP A 29 -0.21 -10.00 -12.20
C ASP A 29 -0.49 -8.68 -12.94
N ARG A 30 0.03 -7.55 -12.42
CA ARG A 30 -0.21 -6.18 -12.90
C ARG A 30 -1.66 -5.72 -12.75
N ASP A 31 -2.44 -6.39 -11.91
CA ASP A 31 -3.71 -5.88 -11.43
C ASP A 31 -3.49 -4.89 -10.28
N TYR A 32 -4.51 -4.12 -9.93
CA TYR A 32 -4.43 -3.13 -8.87
C TYR A 32 -5.52 -3.30 -7.81
N LEU A 33 -5.16 -3.00 -6.57
CA LEU A 33 -6.05 -3.01 -5.43
C LEU A 33 -5.87 -1.71 -4.64
N VAL A 34 -6.89 -1.35 -3.86
CA VAL A 34 -6.80 -0.27 -2.90
C VAL A 34 -6.80 -0.87 -1.50
N GLY A 35 -5.87 -0.44 -0.67
CA GLY A 35 -5.75 -0.95 0.70
C GLY A 35 -5.21 0.06 1.69
N LYS A 36 -5.31 -0.29 2.96
CA LYS A 36 -4.69 0.41 4.09
C LYS A 36 -3.53 -0.41 4.65
N PRO A 37 -2.44 0.22 5.09
CA PRO A 37 -1.33 -0.51 5.68
C PRO A 37 -1.72 -1.01 7.08
N LEU A 38 -1.36 -2.25 7.39
CA LEU A 38 -1.49 -2.84 8.71
C LEU A 38 -0.10 -2.99 9.33
N PHE A 39 0.02 -2.64 10.60
CA PHE A 39 1.27 -2.72 11.36
C PHE A 39 1.12 -3.68 12.55
N ASP A 40 2.22 -4.28 13.00
CA ASP A 40 2.26 -5.07 14.23
C ASP A 40 2.36 -4.20 15.49
N ALA A 41 2.42 -4.84 16.66
CA ALA A 41 2.57 -4.16 17.95
C ALA A 41 3.89 -3.36 18.07
N ASP A 42 4.92 -3.75 17.32
CA ASP A 42 6.23 -3.08 17.25
C ASP A 42 6.28 -2.05 16.12
N ARG A 43 5.12 -1.69 15.53
CA ARG A 43 4.97 -0.72 14.43
C ARG A 43 5.67 -1.10 13.14
N ARG A 44 5.93 -2.39 12.92
CA ARG A 44 6.46 -2.90 11.66
C ARG A 44 5.34 -3.17 10.69
N PHE A 45 5.53 -2.77 9.43
CA PHE A 45 4.58 -3.05 8.37
C PHE A 45 4.40 -4.55 8.17
N LEU A 46 3.15 -5.02 8.17
CA LEU A 46 2.81 -6.43 7.96
C LEU A 46 2.31 -6.69 6.53
N CYS A 47 1.32 -5.93 6.10
CA CYS A 47 0.67 -6.07 4.79
C CYS A 47 -0.24 -4.88 4.51
N PHE A 48 -0.78 -4.83 3.29
CA PHE A 48 -1.93 -3.98 3.00
C PHE A 48 -3.22 -4.76 3.14
N MET A 49 -4.17 -4.22 3.91
CA MET A 49 -5.53 -4.75 4.00
C MET A 49 -6.37 -4.17 2.86
N THR A 50 -6.88 -5.03 1.99
CA THR A 50 -7.75 -4.68 0.86
C THR A 50 -9.13 -5.34 0.98
N SER A 51 -10.07 -4.99 0.11
CA SER A 51 -11.37 -5.67 0.03
C SER A 51 -11.27 -7.14 -0.41
N ALA A 52 -10.18 -7.53 -1.07
CA ALA A 52 -9.92 -8.90 -1.49
C ALA A 52 -9.19 -9.73 -0.43
N GLY A 53 -8.75 -9.10 0.67
CA GLY A 53 -7.96 -9.72 1.72
C GLY A 53 -6.63 -8.99 1.97
N PRO A 54 -5.78 -9.55 2.85
CA PRO A 54 -4.43 -9.04 3.07
C PRO A 54 -3.56 -9.27 1.82
N VAL A 55 -2.74 -8.29 1.50
CA VAL A 55 -1.76 -8.33 0.41
C VAL A 55 -0.38 -8.11 1.02
N HIS A 56 0.36 -9.19 1.20
CA HIS A 56 1.70 -9.21 1.76
C HIS A 56 2.75 -8.74 0.76
N GLN A 57 3.92 -8.35 1.26
CA GLN A 57 5.03 -7.83 0.45
C GLN A 57 5.40 -8.73 -0.74
N SER A 58 5.30 -10.04 -0.59
CA SER A 58 5.60 -11.02 -1.64
C SER A 58 4.55 -11.08 -2.75
N GLU A 59 3.43 -10.36 -2.64
CA GLU A 59 2.28 -10.45 -3.54
C GLU A 59 2.13 -9.20 -4.43
N TYR A 60 2.93 -8.15 -4.18
CA TYR A 60 2.89 -6.92 -4.96
C TYR A 60 4.27 -6.44 -5.39
N VAL A 61 4.29 -5.64 -6.45
CA VAL A 61 5.54 -5.10 -7.04
C VAL A 61 5.75 -3.64 -6.69
N THR A 62 4.66 -2.86 -6.61
CA THR A 62 4.71 -1.44 -6.26
C THR A 62 3.45 -0.99 -5.54
N TRP A 63 3.53 0.14 -4.84
CA TRP A 63 2.40 0.79 -4.20
C TRP A 63 2.55 2.31 -4.22
N ALA A 64 1.45 3.04 -4.08
CA ALA A 64 1.46 4.49 -4.03
C ALA A 64 0.41 5.05 -3.07
N LEU A 65 0.77 6.11 -2.33
CA LEU A 65 -0.18 6.84 -1.50
C LEU A 65 -1.20 7.57 -2.39
N LEU A 66 -2.48 7.38 -2.12
CA LEU A 66 -3.53 8.14 -2.81
C LEU A 66 -3.62 9.56 -2.25
N PRO A 67 -3.84 10.57 -3.11
CA PRO A 67 -4.07 11.94 -2.68
C PRO A 67 -5.30 12.01 -1.78
N THR A 68 -5.17 12.63 -0.61
CA THR A 68 -6.32 13.03 0.21
C THR A 68 -6.81 14.39 -0.25
N LEU A 69 -8.13 14.58 -0.35
CA LEU A 69 -8.76 15.88 -0.59
C LEU A 69 -8.45 16.88 0.52
#